data_AF-A0A953I715-F1
#
_entry.id   AF-A0A953I715-F1
#
_cell.length_a   1.000
_cell.length_b   1.000
_cell.length_c   1.000
_cell.angle_alpha   90.00
_cell.angle_beta   90.00
_cell.angle_gamma   90.00
#
_symmetry.space_group_name_H-M   'P 1'
#
loop_
_entity.id
_entity.type
_entity.pdbx_description
1 polymer ?
#
loop_
_entity_poly.entity_id
_entity_poly.type
_entity_poly.pdbx_seq_one_letter_code
_entity_poly.pdbx_strand_id
1 'polypeptide(L)' 'AALVRPGLTTVRQPAREMGRLAMTMLLERIRGEFSGPGRRYVYPPELIVRGTTRRREPLG' A
#
# COMPACT_ATOMS: atom_id res chain seq x y z
N ALA A 1 0.26 -11.31 -8.16
CA ALA A 1 -0.56 -12.17 -7.27
C ALA A 1 -1.38 -13.25 -8.01
N ALA A 2 -1.43 -13.26 -9.36
CA ALA A 2 -2.26 -14.22 -10.10
C ALA A 2 -1.63 -15.62 -10.31
N LEU A 3 -0.43 -15.87 -9.78
CA LEU A 3 0.32 -17.12 -10.01
C LEU A 3 0.02 -18.22 -8.98
N VAL A 4 -0.79 -17.94 -7.95
CA VAL A 4 -1.11 -18.89 -6.88
C VAL A 4 -2.63 -19.12 -6.83
N ARG A 5 -3.05 -20.38 -6.74
CA ARG A 5 -4.44 -20.79 -6.52
C ARG A 5 -4.55 -21.54 -5.18
N PRO A 6 -5.48 -21.16 -4.29
CA PRO A 6 -6.38 -20.00 -4.40
C PRO A 6 -5.60 -18.68 -4.39
N GLY A 7 -6.15 -17.64 -5.02
CA GLY A 7 -5.51 -16.33 -5.02
C GLY A 7 -5.34 -15.79 -3.59
N LEU A 8 -4.21 -15.16 -3.30
CA LEU A 8 -3.92 -14.62 -1.97
C LEU A 8 -4.81 -13.42 -1.64
N THR A 9 -5.52 -13.46 -0.52
CA THR A 9 -6.07 -12.24 0.10
C THR A 9 -4.92 -11.40 0.62
N THR A 10 -4.93 -10.10 0.33
CA THR A 10 -3.79 -9.20 0.61
C THR A 10 -4.26 -7.83 1.05
N VAL A 11 -3.49 -7.14 1.89
CA VAL A 11 -3.64 -5.69 2.10
C VAL A 11 -2.86 -4.95 1.01
N ARG A 12 -3.55 -4.14 0.20
CA ARG A 12 -2.95 -3.34 -0.87
C ARG A 12 -2.12 -2.21 -0.29
N GLN A 13 -0.88 -2.08 -0.77
CA GLN A 13 -0.03 -0.92 -0.54
C GLN A 13 -0.07 -0.03 -1.80
N PRO A 14 -0.44 1.26 -1.71
CA PRO A 14 -0.47 2.17 -2.84
C PRO A 14 0.95 2.65 -3.20
N ALA A 15 1.82 1.72 -3.61
CA ALA A 15 3.26 1.94 -3.74
C ALA A 15 3.60 3.07 -4.73
N ARG A 16 2.83 3.22 -5.81
CA ARG A 16 3.03 4.26 -6.81
C ARG A 16 2.74 5.65 -6.24
N GLU A 17 1.62 5.79 -5.53
CA GLU A 17 1.21 7.03 -4.89
C GLU A 17 2.17 7.41 -3.75
N MET A 18 2.59 6.41 -2.95
CA MET A 18 3.60 6.57 -1.91
C MET A 18 4.91 7.14 -2.48
N GLY A 19 5.43 6.53 -3.54
CA GLY A 19 6.65 6.99 -4.21
C GLY A 19 6.49 8.39 -4.79
N ARG A 20 5.34 8.68 -5.43
CA ARG A 20 5.04 10.01 -5.96
C ARG A 20 5.09 11.07 -4.87
N LEU A 21 4.39 10.86 -3.75
CA LEU A 21 4.36 11.82 -2.65
C LEU A 21 5.74 11.97 -2.01
N ALA A 22 6.44 10.87 -1.76
CA ALA A 22 7.79 10.91 -1.19
C ALA A 22 8.75 11.73 -2.05
N MET A 23 8.72 11.53 -3.38
CA MET A 23 9.57 12.28 -4.30
C MET A 23 9.16 13.75 -4.39
N THR A 24 7.85 14.06 -4.42
CA THR A 24 7.37 15.44 -4.33
C THR A 24 7.92 16.12 -3.07
N MET A 25 7.81 15.46 -1.91
CA MET A 25 8.31 16.01 -0.66
C MET A 25 9.83 16.23 -0.65
N LEU A 26 10.59 15.36 -1.31
CA LEU A 26 12.04 15.48 -1.44
C LEU A 26 12.42 16.64 -2.37
N LEU A 27 11.75 16.78 -3.52
CA LEU A 27 12.02 17.86 -4.48
C LEU A 27 11.74 19.23 -3.89
N GLU A 28 10.64 19.39 -3.13
CA GLU A 28 10.33 20.64 -2.42
C GLU A 28 11.47 21.05 -1.48
N ARG A 29 12.15 20.08 -0.83
CA ARG A 29 13.32 20.36 0.01
C ARG A 29 14.53 20.77 -0.82
N ILE A 30 14.84 20.01 -1.87
CA ILE A 30 16.01 20.27 -2.74
C ILE A 30 15.92 21.66 -3.37
N ARG A 31 14.71 22.09 -3.76
CA ARG A 31 14.47 23.39 -4.37
C ARG A 31 14.40 24.55 -3.37
N GLY A 32 14.43 24.27 -2.07
CA GLY A 32 14.25 25.28 -1.03
C GLY A 32 12.80 25.75 -0.85
N GLU A 33 11.83 25.08 -1.48
CA GLU A 33 10.40 25.36 -1.34
C GLU A 33 9.87 24.94 0.04
N PHE A 34 10.57 24.03 0.72
CA PHE A 34 10.25 23.58 2.07
C PHE A 34 11.50 23.36 2.94
N SER A 35 11.63 24.12 4.02
CA SER A 35 12.75 24.06 4.98
C SER A 35 12.38 23.51 6.38
N GLY A 36 11.12 23.13 6.59
CA GLY A 36 10.63 22.65 7.89
C GLY A 36 11.05 21.23 8.28
N PRO A 37 10.55 20.71 9.42
CA PRO A 37 10.81 19.34 9.87
C PRO A 37 10.23 18.28 8.93
N GLY A 38 10.62 17.02 9.11
CA GLY A 38 10.09 15.89 8.33
C GLY A 38 8.56 15.85 8.35
N ARG A 39 7.94 15.71 7.18
CA ARG A 39 6.48 15.55 7.07
C ARG A 39 6.11 14.08 7.08
N ARG A 40 5.00 13.76 7.75
CA ARG A 40 4.45 12.40 7.82
C ARG A 40 3.11 12.36 7.10
N TYR A 41 2.92 11.34 6.27
CA TYR A 41 1.65 11.05 5.62
C TYR A 41 1.29 9.58 5.83
N VAL A 42 0.02 9.31 6.13
CA VAL A 42 -0.49 7.96 6.38
C VAL A 42 -1.50 7.62 5.29
N TYR A 43 -1.25 6.50 4.59
CA TYR A 43 -2.17 5.99 3.57
C TYR A 43 -3.18 5.03 4.20
N PRO A 44 -4.47 5.10 3.83
CA PRO A 44 -5.45 4.12 4.27
C PRO A 44 -5.14 2.74 3.63
N PRO A 45 -5.19 1.64 4.41
CA PRO A 45 -5.05 0.31 3.86
C PRO A 45 -6.33 -0.11 3.12
N GLU A 46 -6.19 -0.97 2.10
CA GLU A 46 -7.33 -1.62 1.45
C GLU A 46 -7.17 -3.13 1.48
N LEU A 47 -8.17 -3.86 1.97
CA LEU A 47 -8.18 -5.32 1.96
C LEU A 47 -8.70 -5.84 0.62
N ILE A 48 -7.84 -6.54 -0.12
CA ILE A 48 -8.21 -7.19 -1.37
C ILE A 48 -8.52 -8.66 -1.09
N VAL A 49 -9.80 -8.97 -0.97
CA VAL A 49 -10.29 -10.32 -0.70
C VAL A 49 -10.13 -11.20 -1.93
N ARG A 50 -9.52 -12.38 -1.74
CA ARG A 50 -9.43 -13.46 -2.72
C ARG A 50 -9.76 -14.79 -2.03
N GLY A 51 -9.05 -15.87 -2.34
CA GLY A 51 -9.45 -17.22 -1.95
C GLY A 51 -8.77 -17.80 -0.70
N THR A 52 -7.70 -17.19 -0.16
CA THR A 52 -7.00 -17.74 1.02
C THR A 52 -7.67 -17.45 2.37
N THR A 53 -8.67 -16.58 2.43
CA THR A 53 -9.32 -16.16 3.69
C THR A 53 -10.83 -16.42 3.70
N ARG A 54 -11.26 -17.56 3.15
CA ARG A 54 -12.66 -17.99 3.17
C ARG A 54 -12.97 -18.81 4.41
N ARG A 55 -14.26 -18.91 4.77
CA ARG A 55 -14.74 -19.87 5.77
C ARG A 55 -14.30 -21.28 5.35
N ARG A 56 -13.76 -22.05 6.30
CA ARG A 56 -13.49 -23.48 6.09
C ARG A 56 -14.83 -24.21 5.98
N GLU A 57 -15.07 -24.92 4.89
CA GLU A 57 -16.19 -25.85 4.80
C GLU A 57 -15.91 -27.06 5.70
N PRO A 58 -16.91 -27.58 6.44
CA PRO A 58 -16.73 -28.78 7.24
C PRO A 58 -16.27 -29.94 6.35
N LEU A 59 -15.34 -30.74 6.84
CA LEU A 59 -15.08 -32.04 6.23
C LEU A 59 -16.31 -32.91 6.56
N GLY A 60 -17.02 -33.36 5.52
CA GLY A 60 -18.07 -34.38 5.67
C GLY A 60 -17.49 -35.73 6.07
#